data_AF-Q5W5M3-F1
#
_entry.id   AF-Q5W5M3-F1
#
_cell.length_a   1.000
_cell.length_b   1.000
_cell.length_c   1.000
_cell.angle_alpha   90.00
_cell.angle_beta   90.00
_cell.angle_gamma   90.00
#
_symmetry.space_group_name_H-M   'P 1'
#
loop_
_entity.id
_entity.type
_entity.pdbx_description
1 polymer ?
#
loop_
_entity_poly.entity_id
_entity_poly.type
_entity_poly.pdbx_seq_one_letter_code
_entity_poly.pdbx_strand_id
1 'polypeptide(L)'
;ALGVYNAERFNKDPNILQQERAQVERYCKHNAELRQSAIADKTVPPKVKLSSVKPAGGRHPAVLMCSAYRFYPHGIKVSWMRNGEVVKTDVTSTEEMPNGD
;
A
#
# COMPACT_ATOMS: atom_id res chain seq x y z
N ALA A 1 34.79 9.19 3.41
CA ALA A 1 35.37 10.17 2.45
C ALA A 1 34.91 9.99 0.99
N LEU A 2 34.49 8.80 0.54
CA LEU A 2 34.14 8.55 -0.87
C LEU A 2 32.89 9.32 -1.37
N GLY A 3 31.87 9.51 -0.53
CA GLY A 3 30.66 10.25 -0.91
C GLY A 3 30.92 11.71 -1.27
N VAL A 4 31.76 12.40 -0.49
CA VAL A 4 32.12 13.82 -0.74
C VAL A 4 32.90 13.95 -2.06
N TYR A 5 33.90 13.08 -2.28
CA TYR A 5 34.67 13.05 -3.52
C TYR A 5 33.78 12.87 -4.76
N ASN A 6 32.85 11.91 -4.73
CA ASN A 6 31.95 11.67 -5.85
C ASN A 6 30.98 12.85 -6.07
N ALA A 7 30.45 13.44 -5.00
CA ALA A 7 29.58 14.60 -5.08
C ALA A 7 30.29 15.79 -5.72
N GLU A 8 31.52 16.10 -5.30
CA GLU A 8 32.31 17.18 -5.91
C GLU A 8 32.59 16.92 -7.39
N ARG A 9 32.87 15.68 -7.78
CA ARG A 9 33.10 15.31 -9.18
C ARG A 9 31.84 15.50 -10.03
N PHE A 10 30.69 14.99 -9.59
CA PHE A 10 29.43 15.10 -10.33
C PHE A 10 28.90 16.54 -10.36
N ASN A 11 29.05 17.30 -9.27
CA ASN A 11 28.60 18.69 -9.21
C ASN A 11 29.43 19.66 -10.07
N LYS A 12 30.61 19.25 -10.54
CA LYS A 12 31.47 20.06 -11.42
C LYS A 12 31.20 19.82 -12.91
N ASP A 13 30.45 18.79 -13.28
CA ASP A 13 30.14 18.49 -14.68
C ASP A 13 28.76 19.06 -15.08
N PRO A 14 28.71 20.14 -15.87
CA PRO A 14 27.45 20.76 -16.27
C PRO A 14 26.59 19.86 -17.16
N ASN A 15 27.18 18.93 -17.92
CA ASN A 15 26.43 18.01 -18.76
C ASN A 15 25.67 17.00 -17.90
N ILE A 16 26.32 16.44 -16.87
CA ILE A 16 25.67 15.55 -15.90
C ILE A 16 24.53 16.30 -15.20
N LEU A 17 24.80 17.50 -14.69
CA LEU A 17 23.79 18.30 -14.00
C LEU A 17 22.58 18.63 -14.89
N GLN A 18 22.80 18.96 -16.16
CA GLN A 18 21.71 19.22 -17.10
C GLN A 18 20.90 17.95 -17.40
N GLN A 19 21.57 16.81 -17.61
CA GLN A 19 20.92 15.52 -17.85
C GLN A 19 20.07 15.09 -16.66
N GLU A 20 20.60 15.16 -15.45
CA GLU A 20 19.89 14.83 -14.20
C GLU A 20 18.64 15.69 -14.01
N ARG A 21 18.75 17.02 -14.23
CA ARG A 21 17.59 17.92 -14.18
C ARG A 21 16.52 17.54 -15.20
N ALA A 22 16.93 17.15 -16.40
CA ALA A 22 16.01 16.76 -17.45
C ALA A 22 15.26 15.44 -17.15
N GLN A 23 15.80 14.56 -16.28
CA GLN A 23 15.19 13.26 -15.96
C GLN A 23 13.76 13.36 -15.41
N VAL A 24 13.44 14.43 -14.68
CA VAL A 24 12.09 14.64 -14.14
C VAL A 24 11.04 14.66 -15.26
N GLU A 25 11.31 15.40 -16.34
CA GLU A 25 10.38 15.52 -17.46
C GLU A 25 10.49 14.31 -18.40
N ARG A 26 11.71 13.98 -18.86
CA ARG A 26 11.89 12.97 -19.92
C ARG A 26 11.64 11.54 -19.45
N TYR A 27 11.90 11.25 -18.17
CA TYR A 27 11.84 9.90 -17.63
C TYR A 27 10.71 9.79 -16.62
N CYS A 28 10.74 10.54 -15.53
CA CYS A 28 9.79 10.34 -14.43
C CYS A 28 8.34 10.64 -14.85
N LYS A 29 8.05 11.85 -15.32
CA LYS A 29 6.69 12.25 -15.74
C LYS A 29 6.21 11.45 -16.94
N HIS A 30 7.02 11.34 -17.98
CA HIS A 30 6.69 10.54 -19.16
C HIS A 30 6.33 9.09 -18.80
N ASN A 31 7.13 8.42 -17.98
CA ASN A 31 6.82 7.05 -17.55
C ASN A 31 5.65 6.94 -16.57
N ALA A 32 5.45 7.96 -15.73
CA ALA A 32 4.31 8.02 -14.82
C ALA A 32 3.00 8.12 -15.61
N GLU A 33 2.94 8.99 -16.61
CA GLU A 33 1.79 9.13 -17.52
C GLU A 33 1.47 7.80 -18.23
N LEU A 34 2.49 7.14 -18.79
CA LEU A 34 2.32 5.84 -19.46
C LEU A 34 1.82 4.74 -18.51
N ARG A 35 2.12 4.81 -17.21
CA ARG A 35 1.73 3.81 -16.21
C ARG A 35 0.55 4.23 -15.33
N GLN A 36 -0.02 5.42 -15.56
CA GLN A 36 -1.06 6.00 -14.72
C GLN A 36 -2.25 5.05 -14.54
N SER A 37 -2.82 4.55 -15.64
CA SER A 37 -3.98 3.66 -15.62
C SER A 37 -3.69 2.27 -15.02
N ALA A 38 -2.43 1.82 -15.11
CA ALA A 38 -2.02 0.50 -14.63
C ALA A 38 -1.62 0.50 -13.14
N ILE A 39 -1.30 1.66 -12.57
CA ILE A 39 -0.78 1.78 -11.19
C ILE A 39 -1.60 2.75 -10.35
N ALA A 40 -1.73 4.01 -10.76
CA ALA A 40 -2.33 5.05 -9.92
C ALA A 40 -3.87 5.01 -9.97
N ASP A 41 -4.45 4.79 -11.15
CA ASP A 41 -5.91 4.72 -11.30
C ASP A 41 -6.45 3.29 -11.13
N LYS A 42 -5.55 2.28 -11.12
CA LYS A 42 -5.93 0.88 -10.97
C LYS A 42 -6.67 0.71 -9.65
N THR A 43 -7.85 0.11 -9.72
CA THR A 43 -8.64 -0.24 -8.54
C THR A 43 -9.07 -1.69 -8.66
N VAL A 44 -8.88 -2.46 -7.60
CA VAL A 44 -9.33 -3.85 -7.51
C VAL A 44 -10.18 -3.99 -6.25
N PRO A 45 -11.45 -4.43 -6.36
CA PRO A 45 -12.31 -4.58 -5.20
C PRO A 45 -11.82 -5.72 -4.29
N PRO A 46 -11.97 -5.60 -2.96
CA PRO A 46 -11.59 -6.67 -2.04
C PRO A 46 -12.46 -7.91 -2.24
N LYS A 47 -11.82 -9.07 -2.10
CA LYS A 47 -12.52 -10.34 -1.86
C LYS A 47 -12.66 -10.52 -0.36
N VAL A 48 -13.89 -10.54 0.13
CA VAL A 48 -14.19 -10.62 1.56
C VAL A 48 -14.69 -12.02 1.93
N LYS A 49 -14.16 -12.57 3.02
CA LYS A 49 -14.62 -13.82 3.62
C LYS A 49 -14.96 -13.57 5.09
N LEU A 50 -16.20 -13.88 5.46
CA LEU A 50 -16.65 -13.90 6.85
C LEU A 50 -16.57 -15.33 7.38
N SER A 51 -15.97 -15.52 8.55
CA SER A 51 -15.82 -16.83 9.17
C SER A 51 -15.98 -16.77 10.69
N SER A 52 -16.43 -17.86 11.30
CA SER A 52 -16.44 -18.05 12.74
C SER A 52 -15.17 -18.80 13.13
N VAL A 53 -14.36 -18.21 14.01
CA VAL A 53 -13.05 -18.74 14.39
C VAL A 53 -12.99 -18.88 15.90
N LYS A 54 -12.54 -20.05 16.39
CA LYS A 54 -12.26 -20.26 17.81
C LYS A 54 -10.83 -19.83 18.11
N PRO A 55 -10.60 -18.97 19.12
CA PRO A 55 -9.24 -18.61 19.55
C PRO A 55 -8.42 -19.84 19.96
N ALA A 56 -7.10 -19.76 19.78
CA ALA A 56 -6.18 -20.80 20.24
C ALA A 56 -6.39 -21.08 21.73
N GLY A 57 -6.58 -22.35 22.10
CA GLY A 57 -6.87 -22.78 23.47
C GLY A 57 -8.34 -23.06 23.79
N GLY A 58 -9.29 -22.75 22.89
CA GLY A 58 -10.67 -23.27 22.90
C GLY A 58 -11.57 -22.86 24.09
N ARG A 59 -11.02 -22.16 25.09
CA ARG A 59 -11.74 -21.69 26.29
C ARG A 59 -12.63 -20.48 26.03
N HIS A 60 -12.33 -19.71 24.98
CA HIS A 60 -13.10 -18.54 24.61
C HIS A 60 -14.16 -18.87 23.54
N PRO A 61 -15.33 -18.20 23.56
CA PRO A 61 -16.31 -18.30 22.48
C PRO A 61 -15.71 -18.01 21.11
N ALA A 62 -16.36 -18.51 20.06
CA ALA A 62 -15.96 -18.19 18.70
C ALA A 62 -16.16 -16.69 18.41
N VAL A 63 -15.22 -16.11 17.68
CA VAL A 63 -15.26 -14.72 17.22
C VAL A 63 -15.55 -14.70 15.72
N LEU A 64 -16.14 -13.61 15.24
CA LEU A 64 -16.29 -13.38 13.81
C LEU A 64 -14.99 -12.77 13.25
N MET A 65 -14.46 -13.39 12.21
CA MET A 65 -13.29 -12.91 11.48
C MET A 65 -13.71 -12.52 10.08
N CYS A 66 -13.55 -11.24 9.76
CA CYS A 66 -13.70 -10.67 8.43
C CYS A 66 -12.31 -10.56 7.80
N SER A 67 -12.06 -11.33 6.73
CA SER A 67 -10.80 -11.29 6.00
C SER A 67 -11.01 -10.68 4.62
N ALA A 68 -10.31 -9.60 4.33
CA ALA A 68 -10.35 -8.90 3.05
C ALA A 68 -9.02 -9.08 2.30
N TYR A 69 -9.08 -9.48 1.03
CA TYR A 69 -7.91 -9.85 0.24
C TYR A 69 -7.93 -9.24 -1.16
N ARG A 70 -6.75 -9.13 -1.77
CA ARG A 70 -6.55 -8.81 -3.20
C ARG A 70 -7.21 -7.50 -3.64
N PHE A 71 -7.28 -6.53 -2.73
CA PHE A 71 -7.69 -5.19 -3.08
C PHE A 71 -6.48 -4.34 -3.42
N TYR A 72 -6.70 -3.32 -4.23
CA TYR A 72 -5.71 -2.31 -4.56
C TYR A 72 -6.44 -0.98 -4.82
N PRO A 73 -5.91 0.17 -4.34
CA PRO A 73 -4.66 0.36 -3.59
C PRO A 73 -4.74 -0.16 -2.14
N HIS A 74 -3.66 0.03 -1.36
CA HIS A 74 -3.48 -0.59 -0.04
C HIS A 74 -4.44 -0.13 1.08
N GLY A 75 -5.19 0.97 0.90
CA GLY A 75 -6.06 1.50 1.93
C GLY A 75 -7.44 0.83 1.94
N ILE A 76 -7.87 0.31 3.09
CA ILE A 76 -9.23 -0.23 3.28
C ILE A 76 -9.84 0.21 4.61
N LYS A 77 -11.16 0.36 4.64
CA LYS A 77 -11.92 0.58 5.87
C LYS A 77 -12.90 -0.57 6.07
N VAL A 78 -12.78 -1.25 7.20
CA VAL A 78 -13.68 -2.34 7.59
C VAL A 78 -14.44 -1.92 8.85
N SER A 79 -15.75 -2.11 8.85
CA SER A 79 -16.61 -1.85 10.02
C SER A 79 -17.56 -3.01 10.27
N TRP A 80 -17.83 -3.27 11.55
CA TRP A 80 -18.84 -4.24 11.97
C TRP A 80 -20.16 -3.53 12.26
N MET A 81 -21.26 -4.19 11.93
CA MET A 81 -22.60 -3.69 12.22
C MET A 81 -23.41 -4.76 12.93
N ARG A 82 -24.26 -4.34 13.87
CA ARG A 82 -25.26 -5.18 14.53
C ARG A 82 -26.60 -4.47 14.40
N ASN A 83 -27.57 -5.11 13.75
CA ASN A 83 -28.90 -4.55 13.49
C ASN A 83 -28.87 -3.17 12.80
N GLY A 84 -27.90 -2.95 11.90
CA GLY A 84 -27.74 -1.68 11.18
C GLY A 84 -26.90 -0.62 11.91
N GLU A 85 -26.54 -0.83 13.18
CA GLU A 85 -25.72 0.10 13.95
C GLU A 85 -24.24 -0.31 13.98
N VAL A 86 -23.34 0.66 13.86
CA VAL A 86 -21.88 0.41 13.85
C VAL A 86 -21.40 0.01 15.24
N VAL A 87 -20.76 -1.15 15.34
CA VAL A 87 -20.13 -1.64 16.57
C VAL A 87 -18.67 -1.20 16.60
N LYS A 88 -18.27 -0.54 17.68
CA LYS A 88 -16.89 -0.06 17.90
C LYS A 88 -16.17 -0.78 19.05
N THR A 89 -16.92 -1.41 19.95
CA THR A 89 -16.37 -2.14 21.11
C THR A 89 -15.99 -3.56 20.70
N ASP A 90 -14.95 -4.10 21.30
CA ASP A 90 -14.48 -5.49 21.09
C ASP A 90 -14.16 -5.85 19.63
N VAL A 91 -13.81 -4.84 18.83
CA VAL A 91 -13.34 -4.99 17.44
C VAL A 91 -11.83 -4.80 17.42
N THR A 92 -11.13 -5.73 16.76
CA THR A 92 -9.70 -5.62 16.48
C THR A 92 -9.46 -5.80 14.98
N SER A 93 -8.43 -5.13 14.47
CA SER A 93 -7.98 -5.22 13.09
C SER A 93 -6.47 -5.48 13.08
N THR A 94 -6.01 -6.21 12.07
CA THR A 94 -4.58 -6.34 11.77
C THR A 94 -4.17 -5.26 10.77
N GLU A 95 -2.89 -4.94 10.71
CA GLU A 95 -2.32 -4.10 9.66
C GLU A 95 -2.52 -4.73 8.28
N GLU A 96 -2.64 -3.92 7.23
CA GLU A 96 -2.67 -4.42 5.86
C GLU A 96 -1.29 -4.99 5.49
N MET A 97 -1.28 -6.21 4.92
CA MET A 97 -0.04 -6.86 4.50
C MET A 97 0.05 -6.90 2.97
N PRO A 98 1.10 -6.32 2.36
CA PRO A 98 1.28 -6.38 0.91
C PRO A 98 1.61 -7.82 0.48
N ASN A 99 0.93 -8.27 -0.57
CA ASN A 99 1.13 -9.58 -1.20
C ASN A 99 2.22 -9.56 -2.30
N GLY A 100 2.55 -8.38 -2.84
CA GLY A 100 3.64 -8.19 -3.81
C GLY A 100 3.33 -8.65 -5.23
N ASP A 101 2.05 -8.81 -5.58
CA ASP A 101 1.56 -9.13 -6.93
C ASP A 101 1.15 -7.89 -7.76
#